data_AF-A0A7V0SFW2-F1
#
_entry.id   AF-A0A7V0SFW2-F1
#
_cell.length_a   1.000
_cell.length_b   1.000
_cell.length_c   1.000
_cell.angle_alpha   90.00
_cell.angle_beta   90.00
_cell.angle_gamma   90.00
#
_symmetry.space_group_name_H-M   'P 1'
#
loop_
_entity.id
_entity.type
_entity.pdbx_description
1 polymer ?
#
loop_
_entity_poly.entity_id
_entity_poly.type
_entity_poly.pdbx_seq_one_letter_code
_entity_poly.pdbx_strand_id
1 'polypeptide(L)' 'RTRRDGATIENLGQYQPISAGNQFSVNEDKVLEWLKKGAQPTATIARLLKKTGVWNRYKSAQ' A
#
# COMPACT_ATOMS: atom_id res chain seq x y z
N ARG A 1 0.19 -16.06 -12.25
CA ARG A 1 1.14 -14.91 -12.35
C ARG A 1 0.62 -13.97 -13.43
N THR A 2 0.22 -12.77 -13.07
CA THR A 2 -0.09 -11.70 -14.03
C THR A 2 1.22 -11.04 -14.48
N ARG A 3 1.26 -10.49 -15.70
CA ARG A 3 2.42 -9.70 -16.15
C ARG A 3 2.64 -8.51 -15.20
N ARG A 4 3.89 -8.07 -15.04
CA ARG A 4 4.26 -6.91 -14.21
C ARG A 4 3.51 -5.64 -14.65
N ASP A 5 3.27 -5.51 -15.96
CA ASP A 5 2.50 -4.43 -16.58
C ASP A 5 1.10 -4.93 -17.03
N GLY A 6 0.52 -5.85 -16.27
CA GLY A 6 -0.81 -6.38 -16.55
C GLY A 6 -1.93 -5.43 -16.12
N ALA A 7 -3.15 -5.76 -16.52
CA ALA A 7 -4.34 -5.07 -16.02
C ALA A 7 -4.37 -5.15 -14.48
N THR A 8 -4.38 -3.99 -13.84
CA THR A 8 -4.47 -3.85 -12.39
C THR A 8 -5.94 -3.79 -12.00
N ILE A 9 -6.33 -4.43 -10.90
CA ILE A 9 -7.71 -4.42 -10.40
C ILE A 9 -8.09 -3.00 -9.96
N GLU A 10 -7.22 -2.37 -9.16
CA GLU A 10 -7.44 -1.04 -8.60
C GLU A 10 -6.12 -0.33 -8.29
N ASN A 11 -6.07 0.99 -8.54
CA ASN A 11 -4.95 1.82 -8.14
C ASN A 11 -5.22 2.44 -6.76
N LEU A 12 -4.48 1.99 -5.74
CA LEU A 12 -4.63 2.42 -4.35
C LEU A 12 -3.78 3.65 -4.00
N GLY A 13 -2.86 4.04 -4.87
CA GLY A 13 -1.92 5.13 -4.60
C GLY A 13 -0.67 5.09 -5.48
N GLN A 14 0.22 6.05 -5.23
CA GLN A 14 1.47 6.22 -5.96
C GLN A 14 2.64 6.42 -5.00
N TYR A 15 3.77 5.80 -5.36
CA TYR A 15 5.05 6.01 -4.70
C TYR A 15 6.07 6.60 -5.68
N GLN A 16 6.62 7.76 -5.34
CA GLN A 16 7.68 8.44 -6.10
C GLN A 16 8.95 8.56 -5.25
N PRO A 17 9.90 7.61 -5.38
CA PRO A 17 11.14 7.61 -4.59
C PRO A 17 12.15 8.69 -5.03
N ILE A 18 12.01 9.25 -6.24
CA ILE A 18 12.97 10.20 -6.82
C ILE A 18 12.65 11.64 -6.41
N SER A 19 11.40 11.92 -6.06
CA SER A 19 11.00 13.27 -5.64
C SER A 19 11.63 13.61 -4.28
N ALA A 20 12.08 14.85 -4.11
CA ALA A 20 12.90 15.31 -2.97
C ALA A 20 12.29 15.03 -1.58
N GLY A 21 10.99 14.72 -1.52
CA GLY A 21 10.25 14.40 -0.29
C GLY A 21 9.85 12.93 -0.11
N ASN A 22 10.27 11.98 -0.96
CA ASN A 22 9.76 10.60 -0.94
C ASN A 22 8.23 10.56 -0.94
N GLN A 23 7.62 11.13 -1.99
CA GLN A 23 6.18 11.31 -2.05
C GLN A 23 5.48 9.95 -2.15
N PHE A 24 4.80 9.57 -1.08
CA PHE A 24 3.94 8.40 -1.01
C PHE A 24 2.53 8.88 -0.70
N SER A 25 1.64 8.76 -1.69
CA SER A 25 0.23 9.11 -1.54
C SER A 25 -0.59 7.84 -1.74
N VAL A 26 -1.42 7.50 -0.75
CA VAL A 26 -2.21 6.28 -0.76
C VAL A 26 -3.56 6.53 -0.13
N ASN A 27 -4.60 5.89 -0.65
CA ASN A 27 -5.92 5.91 -0.02
C ASN A 27 -5.93 4.90 1.14
N GLU A 28 -5.84 5.41 2.36
CA GLU A 28 -5.72 4.59 3.57
C GLU A 28 -6.93 3.68 3.78
N ASP A 29 -8.15 4.18 3.58
CA ASP A 29 -9.39 3.42 3.73
C ASP A 29 -9.42 2.19 2.81
N LYS A 30 -9.14 2.40 1.52
CA LYS A 30 -9.13 1.32 0.55
C LYS A 30 -8.02 0.30 0.84
N VAL A 31 -6.84 0.76 1.25
CA VAL A 31 -5.75 -0.14 1.65
C VAL A 31 -6.18 -1.00 2.83
N LEU A 32 -6.82 -0.42 3.84
CA LEU A 32 -7.31 -1.15 5.00
C LEU A 32 -8.35 -2.20 4.59
N GLU A 33 -9.27 -1.88 3.68
CA GLU A 33 -10.23 -2.85 3.14
C GLU A 33 -9.54 -4.01 2.42
N TRP A 34 -8.57 -3.72 1.56
CA TRP A 34 -7.83 -4.77 0.84
C TRP A 34 -6.98 -5.63 1.78
N LEU A 35 -6.36 -5.04 2.81
CA LEU A 35 -5.64 -5.78 3.84
C LEU A 35 -6.58 -6.70 4.62
N LYS A 36 -7.77 -6.23 4.99
CA LYS A 36 -8.82 -7.05 5.64
C LYS A 36 -9.31 -8.19 4.75
N LYS A 37 -9.37 -7.98 3.43
CA LYS A 37 -9.69 -9.03 2.44
C LYS A 37 -8.56 -10.05 2.24
N GLY A 38 -7.40 -9.87 2.90
CA GLY A 38 -6.27 -10.79 2.85
C GLY A 38 -5.19 -10.41 1.84
N ALA A 39 -5.14 -9.16 1.36
CA ALA A 39 -4.07 -8.70 0.47
C ALA A 39 -2.71 -8.82 1.16
N GLN A 40 -1.75 -9.48 0.50
CA GLN A 40 -0.39 -9.62 0.99
C GLN A 40 0.51 -8.52 0.37
N PRO A 41 0.97 -7.53 1.14
CA PRO A 41 1.85 -6.49 0.63
C PRO A 41 3.25 -7.02 0.36
N THR A 42 3.91 -6.48 -0.66
CA THR A 42 5.34 -6.74 -0.92
C THR A 42 6.22 -6.03 0.11
N ALA A 43 7.48 -6.45 0.26
CA ALA A 43 8.40 -5.92 1.28
C ALA A 43 8.53 -4.37 1.26
N THR A 44 8.61 -3.76 0.07
CA THR A 44 8.67 -2.31 -0.08
C THR A 44 7.38 -1.62 0.37
N ILE A 45 6.22 -2.14 -0.06
CA ILE A 45 4.90 -1.61 0.32
C ILE A 45 4.70 -1.75 1.83
N ALA A 46 5.07 -2.89 2.42
CA ALA A 46 4.97 -3.11 3.87
C ALA A 46 5.79 -2.06 4.66
N ARG A 47 6.99 -1.70 4.17
CA ARG A 47 7.80 -0.63 4.77
C ARG A 47 7.14 0.73 4.62
N LEU A 48 6.54 1.04 3.47
CA LEU A 48 5.84 2.31 3.24
C LEU A 48 4.58 2.43 4.11
N LEU A 49 3.77 1.37 4.20
CA LEU A 49 2.58 1.31 5.05
C LEU A 49 2.91 1.43 6.55
N LYS A 50 4.07 0.91 6.97
CA LYS A 50 4.59 1.13 8.33
C LYS A 50 5.00 2.58 8.55
N LYS A 51 5.66 3.21 7.58
CA LYS A 51 6.06 4.63 7.65
C LYS A 51 4.85 5.58 7.71
N THR A 52 3.77 5.27 6.98
CA THR A 52 2.53 6.07 7.04
C THR A 52 1.66 5.78 8.26
N GLY A 53 1.96 4.73 9.03
CA GLY A 53 1.16 4.35 10.19
C GLY A 53 -0.11 3.54 9.86
N VAL A 54 -0.47 3.39 8.58
CA VAL A 54 -1.61 2.56 8.12
C VAL A 54 -1.47 1.12 8.59
N TRP A 55 -0.25 0.59 8.55
CA TRP A 55 0.01 -0.78 9.01
C TRP A 55 -0.26 -0.95 10.52
N ASN A 56 0.07 0.06 11.32
CA ASN A 56 -0.19 0.02 12.75
C ASN A 56 -1.69 0.09 13.03
N ARG A 57 -2.44 0.93 12.29
CA ARG A 57 -3.91 1.00 12.37
C ARG A 57 -4.58 -0.32 11.99
N TYR A 58 -4.08 -1.00 10.96
CA TYR A 58 -4.56 -2.33 10.58
C TYR A 58 -4.34 -3.34 11.71
N LYS A 59 -3.13 -3.38 12.29
CA LYS A 59 -2.78 -4.32 13.36
C LYS A 59 -3.46 -4.04 14.69
N SER A 60 -3.81 -2.79 14.99
CA SER A 60 -4.55 -2.43 16.21
C SER A 60 -6.04 -2.75 16.13
N ALA A 61 -6.59 -2.85 14.91
CA ALA A 61 -7.99 -3.19 14.68
C ALA A 61 -8.25 -4.70 14.56
N GLN A 62 -7.21 -5.53 14.73
CA GLN A 62 -7.23 -7.00 14.62
C GLN A 62 -7.13 -7.65 16.00
#